data_AF-A0AAW9L527-F1
#
_entry.id   AF-A0AAW9L527-F1
#
_cell.length_a   1.000
_cell.length_b   1.000
_cell.length_c   1.000
_cell.angle_alpha   90.00
_cell.angle_beta   90.00
_cell.angle_gamma   90.00
#
_symmetry.space_group_name_H-M   'P 1'
#
loop_
_entity.id
_entity.type
_entity.pdbx_description
1 polymer ?
#
loop_
_entity_poly.entity_id
_entity_poly.type
_entity_poly.pdbx_seq_one_letter_code
_entity_poly.pdbx_strand_id
1 'polypeptide(L)'
;MVVTDVTASDRSFASDGRSMWRLYAEYGRDNVGNAVLGTVMALFGRAFGLVPALVLGLAIDAVLLDAGPLRLPLVPADWIPATAADQLWLAVGLLVTATAVGAGSSWLQSYGWNRFAQNVQHALRVDAYEALQAQDRAFFDRTRTGELLSVLNNDVNQLESFLTDGVSSTLRLLALVVGVGLVMVLLNPWLALASLVAVPVLVSFTVLFVRRVQPKYARMRQHVGDLNTRLENNVGGIDVIKTERAEAYEARRVREASRSYYDANWDAITARITFFPGLSLISGLSFALTFAVGSFWVLRGPPPYLSGVVTPGEFVTFMLYTQQFIWPLAQFGQIVNNYQQAKASSERVYGLLTSDGTVRERPDPVELDDVQGESSTKT
;
A
#
# COMPACT_ATOMS: atom_id res chain seq x y z
N MET A 1 -3.68 -7.15 24.24
CA MET A 1 -2.62 -8.15 24.01
C MET A 1 -3.33 -9.45 23.68
N VAL A 2 -3.61 -9.70 22.41
CA VAL A 2 -4.26 -10.93 21.96
C VAL A 2 -3.15 -11.80 21.43
N VAL A 3 -2.77 -12.80 22.22
CA VAL A 3 -1.91 -13.89 21.78
C VAL A 3 -2.77 -14.74 20.86
N THR A 4 -2.57 -14.59 19.55
CA THR A 4 -3.07 -15.55 18.57
C THR A 4 -2.39 -16.88 18.86
N ASP A 5 -3.19 -17.92 19.06
CA ASP A 5 -2.71 -19.29 19.18
C ASP A 5 -2.16 -19.71 17.80
N VAL A 6 -0.84 -19.69 17.71
CA VAL A 6 -0.06 -19.99 16.52
C VAL A 6 0.01 -21.52 16.40
N THR A 7 -0.63 -22.07 15.37
CA THR A 7 -0.60 -23.53 15.10
C THR A 7 0.84 -24.03 14.96
N ALA A 8 1.10 -25.29 15.31
CA ALA A 8 2.46 -25.86 15.31
C ALA A 8 3.20 -25.76 13.95
N SER A 9 2.50 -25.58 12.83
CA SER A 9 3.10 -25.33 11.50
C SER A 9 3.72 -23.93 11.37
N ASP A 10 3.17 -22.90 12.01
CA ASP A 10 3.68 -21.52 11.93
C ASP A 10 5.05 -21.35 12.63
N ARG A 11 5.43 -22.28 13.52
CA ARG A 11 6.75 -22.26 14.16
C ARG A 11 7.88 -22.72 13.24
N SER A 12 7.57 -23.38 12.12
CA SER A 12 8.60 -23.90 11.20
C SER A 12 9.29 -22.79 10.39
N PHE A 13 8.69 -21.59 10.33
CA PHE A 13 9.17 -20.49 9.47
C PHE A 13 9.33 -19.14 10.18
N ALA A 14 9.46 -19.11 11.51
CA ALA A 14 9.62 -17.86 12.25
C ALA A 14 10.99 -17.21 11.98
N SER A 15 11.01 -15.98 11.44
CA SER A 15 12.24 -15.20 11.19
C SER A 15 12.44 -14.04 12.18
N ASP A 16 13.69 -13.59 12.36
CA ASP A 16 14.13 -12.48 13.24
C ASP A 16 13.58 -11.07 12.86
N GLY A 17 12.50 -10.99 12.08
CA GLY A 17 11.89 -9.72 11.63
C GLY A 17 12.70 -8.94 10.58
N ARG A 18 13.82 -9.51 10.11
CA ARG A 18 14.70 -8.93 9.06
C ARG A 18 14.50 -9.55 7.67
N SER A 19 13.55 -10.49 7.52
CA SER A 19 13.27 -11.23 6.28
C SER A 19 13.07 -10.33 5.07
N MET A 20 12.22 -9.30 5.18
CA MET A 20 11.94 -8.39 4.06
C MET A 20 13.19 -7.66 3.54
N TRP A 21 14.06 -7.19 4.44
CA TRP A 21 15.26 -6.48 4.03
C TRP A 21 16.28 -7.43 3.39
N ARG A 22 16.43 -8.64 3.93
CA ARG A 22 17.34 -9.66 3.35
C ARG A 22 16.90 -10.07 1.97
N LEU A 23 15.61 -10.36 1.78
CA LEU A 23 15.04 -10.69 0.47
C LEU A 23 15.29 -9.58 -0.56
N TYR A 24 15.09 -8.31 -0.16
CA TYR A 24 15.39 -7.19 -1.04
C TYR A 24 16.90 -7.05 -1.34
N ALA A 25 17.74 -7.23 -0.33
CA ALA A 25 19.19 -7.11 -0.48
C ALA A 25 19.83 -8.25 -1.28
N GLU A 26 19.22 -9.43 -1.29
CA GLU A 26 19.72 -10.61 -1.99
C GLU A 26 19.19 -10.68 -3.42
N TYR A 27 17.87 -10.61 -3.59
CA TYR A 27 17.22 -10.77 -4.90
C TYR A 27 17.09 -9.47 -5.71
N GLY A 28 17.19 -8.31 -5.04
CA GLY A 28 17.02 -7.01 -5.69
C GLY A 28 18.31 -6.40 -6.28
N ARG A 29 19.49 -6.89 -5.89
CA ARG A 29 20.78 -6.26 -6.21
C ARG A 29 21.04 -6.17 -7.71
N ASP A 30 20.85 -7.26 -8.43
CA ASP A 30 21.18 -7.35 -9.86
C ASP A 30 20.31 -6.46 -10.74
N ASN A 31 19.16 -6.02 -10.23
CA ASN A 31 18.16 -5.24 -10.97
C ASN A 31 17.81 -3.92 -10.30
N VAL A 32 18.65 -3.44 -9.36
CA VAL A 32 18.40 -2.22 -8.58
C VAL A 32 18.18 -0.97 -9.46
N GLY A 33 18.79 -0.94 -10.66
CA GLY A 33 18.58 0.15 -11.62
C GLY A 33 17.11 0.38 -11.98
N ASN A 34 16.30 -0.68 -12.07
CA ASN A 34 14.87 -0.58 -12.35
C ASN A 34 14.08 0.00 -11.16
N ALA A 35 14.43 -0.37 -9.93
CA ALA A 35 13.84 0.22 -8.73
C ALA A 35 14.24 1.69 -8.55
N VAL A 36 15.48 2.04 -8.89
CA VAL A 36 15.96 3.42 -8.88
C VAL A 36 15.22 4.26 -9.92
N LEU A 37 15.11 3.78 -11.16
CA LEU A 37 14.29 4.42 -12.20
C LEU A 37 12.84 4.61 -11.72
N GLY A 38 12.25 3.55 -11.17
CA GLY A 38 10.91 3.56 -10.59
C GLY A 38 10.73 4.66 -9.55
N THR A 39 11.64 4.73 -8.59
CA THR A 39 11.63 5.72 -7.50
C THR A 39 11.83 7.14 -8.01
N VAL A 40 12.85 7.36 -8.83
CA VAL A 40 13.19 8.70 -9.35
C VAL A 40 12.04 9.24 -10.19
N MET A 41 11.45 8.42 -11.07
CA MET A 41 10.32 8.84 -11.90
C MET A 41 9.04 9.05 -11.09
N ALA A 42 8.83 8.31 -9.99
CA ALA A 42 7.74 8.56 -9.06
C ALA A 42 7.85 9.95 -8.42
N LEU A 43 9.03 10.30 -7.90
CA LEU A 43 9.29 11.58 -7.25
C LEU A 43 9.24 12.74 -8.26
N PHE A 44 9.87 12.56 -9.42
CA PHE A 44 9.90 13.53 -10.50
C PHE A 44 8.51 13.81 -11.05
N GLY A 45 7.75 12.75 -11.40
CA GLY A 45 6.37 12.88 -11.83
C GLY A 45 5.48 13.53 -10.77
N ARG A 46 5.72 13.25 -9.49
CA ARG A 46 4.96 13.88 -8.40
C ARG A 46 5.23 15.39 -8.31
N ALA A 47 6.48 15.83 -8.46
CA ALA A 47 6.83 17.25 -8.47
C ALA A 47 6.06 17.99 -9.57
N PHE A 48 5.99 17.42 -10.78
CA PHE A 48 5.19 17.98 -11.87
C PHE A 48 3.68 17.91 -11.61
N GLY A 49 3.20 16.90 -10.89
CA GLY A 49 1.81 16.84 -10.43
C GLY A 49 1.40 17.94 -9.44
N LEU A 50 2.34 18.72 -8.91
CA LEU A 50 2.06 19.89 -8.08
C LEU A 50 1.87 21.17 -8.90
N VAL A 51 2.44 21.20 -10.11
CA VAL A 51 2.48 22.38 -10.99
C VAL A 51 1.08 22.90 -11.35
N PRO A 52 0.07 22.06 -11.65
CA PRO A 52 -1.23 22.58 -12.10
C PRO A 52 -1.92 23.52 -11.11
N ALA A 53 -1.90 23.18 -9.82
CA ALA A 53 -2.51 24.02 -8.79
C ALA A 53 -1.74 25.34 -8.62
N LEU A 54 -0.41 25.28 -8.64
CA LEU A 54 0.46 26.46 -8.52
C LEU A 54 0.29 27.40 -9.72
N VAL A 55 0.35 26.87 -10.94
CA VAL A 55 0.18 27.65 -12.18
C VAL A 55 -1.19 28.30 -12.23
N LEU A 56 -2.25 27.58 -11.81
CA LEU A 56 -3.58 28.15 -11.75
C LEU A 56 -3.67 29.34 -10.78
N GLY A 57 -3.11 29.21 -9.58
CA GLY A 57 -3.05 30.33 -8.63
C GLY A 57 -2.30 31.53 -9.18
N LEU A 58 -1.09 31.30 -9.71
CA LEU A 58 -0.27 32.37 -10.28
C LEU A 58 -0.95 33.04 -11.49
N ALA A 59 -1.66 32.27 -12.31
CA ALA A 59 -2.41 32.81 -13.45
C ALA A 59 -3.62 33.66 -13.00
N ILE A 60 -4.25 33.33 -11.87
CA ILE A 60 -5.31 34.18 -11.30
C ILE A 60 -4.76 35.55 -10.95
N ASP A 61 -3.64 35.61 -10.22
CA ASP A 61 -3.06 36.89 -9.82
C ASP A 61 -2.56 37.71 -11.01
N ALA A 62 -1.87 37.06 -11.96
CA ALA A 62 -1.21 37.75 -13.06
C ALA A 62 -2.13 38.08 -14.24
N VAL A 63 -3.01 37.16 -14.63
CA VAL A 63 -3.84 37.30 -15.84
C VAL A 63 -5.23 37.82 -15.52
N LEU A 64 -5.85 37.35 -14.43
CA LEU A 64 -7.24 37.72 -14.11
C LEU A 64 -7.36 38.98 -13.26
N LEU A 65 -6.41 39.20 -12.36
CA LEU A 65 -6.44 40.29 -11.40
C LEU A 65 -5.45 41.42 -11.71
N ASP A 66 -4.56 41.23 -12.69
CA ASP A 66 -3.51 42.18 -13.07
C ASP A 66 -2.70 42.70 -11.87
N ALA A 67 -2.50 41.84 -10.87
CA ALA A 67 -1.85 42.18 -9.60
C ALA A 67 -0.31 42.22 -9.71
N GLY A 68 0.23 41.97 -10.90
CA GLY A 68 1.66 41.95 -11.21
C GLY A 68 2.01 40.87 -12.25
N PRO A 69 3.25 40.84 -12.76
CA PRO A 69 3.68 39.79 -13.69
C PRO A 69 3.67 38.42 -13.01
N LEU A 70 3.42 37.37 -13.81
CA LEU A 70 3.50 35.98 -13.35
C LEU A 70 4.83 35.77 -12.61
N ARG A 71 4.78 35.20 -11.40
CA ARG A 71 5.98 34.91 -10.60
C ARG A 71 6.13 33.43 -10.40
N LEU A 72 6.90 32.79 -11.27
CA LEU A 72 7.26 31.39 -11.11
C LEU A 72 8.44 31.29 -10.13
N PRO A 73 8.33 30.54 -9.03
CA PRO A 73 9.48 30.24 -8.18
C PRO A 73 10.60 29.64 -9.03
N LEU A 74 11.84 30.12 -8.85
CA LEU A 74 13.06 29.66 -9.55
C LEU A 74 13.21 30.07 -11.03
N VAL A 75 12.26 30.77 -11.62
CA VAL A 75 12.38 31.29 -13.00
C VAL A 75 12.74 32.78 -12.96
N PRO A 76 13.81 33.24 -13.63
CA PRO A 76 14.13 34.65 -13.72
C PRO A 76 12.98 35.46 -14.33
N ALA A 77 12.72 36.65 -13.79
CA ALA A 77 11.64 37.52 -14.26
C ALA A 77 11.77 37.89 -15.73
N ASP A 78 13.01 37.94 -16.25
CA ASP A 78 13.30 38.28 -17.65
C ASP A 78 12.79 37.25 -18.67
N TRP A 79 12.49 36.02 -18.21
CA TRP A 79 11.98 34.95 -19.08
C TRP A 79 10.45 34.91 -19.10
N ILE A 80 9.81 35.78 -18.33
CA ILE A 80 8.37 35.82 -18.18
C ILE A 80 7.81 36.88 -19.16
N PRO A 81 6.89 36.51 -20.06
CA PRO A 81 6.34 37.45 -21.02
C PRO A 81 5.70 38.66 -20.35
N ALA A 82 5.85 39.84 -20.96
CA ALA A 82 5.33 41.08 -20.39
C ALA A 82 3.81 41.23 -20.56
N THR A 83 3.20 40.61 -21.58
CA THR A 83 1.77 40.76 -21.87
C THR A 83 0.93 39.68 -21.18
N ALA A 84 -0.28 40.04 -20.73
CA ALA A 84 -1.20 39.08 -20.10
C ALA A 84 -1.59 37.92 -21.04
N ALA A 85 -1.72 38.19 -22.35
CA ALA A 85 -2.01 37.17 -23.35
C ALA A 85 -0.88 36.13 -23.48
N ASP A 86 0.38 36.58 -23.52
CA ASP A 86 1.52 35.68 -23.59
C ASP A 86 1.75 34.92 -22.28
N GLN A 87 1.47 35.55 -21.13
CA GLN A 87 1.50 34.88 -19.82
C GLN A 87 0.44 33.78 -19.72
N LEU A 88 -0.76 33.99 -20.29
CA LEU A 88 -1.79 32.96 -20.38
C LEU A 88 -1.30 31.77 -21.22
N TRP A 89 -0.72 32.01 -22.40
CA TRP A 89 -0.19 30.93 -23.23
C TRP A 89 0.98 30.19 -22.58
N LEU A 90 1.84 30.91 -21.84
CA LEU A 90 2.88 30.30 -21.02
C LEU A 90 2.26 29.39 -19.95
N ALA A 91 1.25 29.85 -19.21
CA ALA A 91 0.55 29.05 -18.21
C ALA A 91 -0.07 27.79 -18.82
N VAL A 92 -0.76 27.91 -19.96
CA VAL A 92 -1.30 26.76 -20.70
C VAL A 92 -0.19 25.79 -21.12
N GLY A 93 0.92 26.30 -21.66
CA GLY A 93 2.08 25.51 -22.05
C GLY A 93 2.68 24.73 -20.87
N LEU A 94 2.79 25.38 -19.70
CA LEU A 94 3.26 24.73 -18.46
C LEU A 94 2.30 23.64 -17.98
N LEU A 95 0.99 23.87 -18.05
CA LEU A 95 -0.02 22.87 -17.68
C LEU A 95 0.04 21.63 -18.58
N VAL A 96 0.09 21.84 -19.90
CA VAL A 96 0.19 20.74 -20.88
C VAL A 96 1.50 19.98 -20.69
N THR A 97 2.62 20.70 -20.54
CA THR A 97 3.94 20.10 -20.31
C THR A 97 3.97 19.31 -19.02
N ALA A 98 3.47 19.88 -17.91
CA ALA A 98 3.44 19.19 -16.63
C ALA A 98 2.58 17.93 -16.66
N THR A 99 1.45 17.96 -17.38
CA THR A 99 0.59 16.80 -17.57
C THR A 99 1.28 15.72 -18.40
N ALA A 100 1.90 16.09 -19.53
CA ALA A 100 2.62 15.16 -20.39
C ALA A 100 3.82 14.51 -19.67
N VAL A 101 4.62 15.32 -18.96
CA VAL A 101 5.74 14.84 -18.15
C VAL A 101 5.24 13.94 -17.01
N GLY A 102 4.16 14.31 -16.33
CA GLY A 102 3.54 13.49 -15.31
C GLY A 102 3.10 12.12 -15.83
N ALA A 103 2.47 12.08 -17.01
CA ALA A 103 2.05 10.84 -17.66
C ALA A 103 3.25 9.96 -18.03
N GLY A 104 4.27 10.53 -18.68
CA GLY A 104 5.49 9.81 -19.05
C GLY A 104 6.26 9.28 -17.83
N SER A 105 6.36 10.09 -16.78
CA SER A 105 6.98 9.70 -15.51
C SER A 105 6.21 8.59 -14.82
N SER A 106 4.87 8.65 -14.82
CA SER A 106 4.04 7.56 -14.27
C SER A 106 4.21 6.26 -15.04
N TRP A 107 4.36 6.32 -16.37
CA TRP A 107 4.63 5.13 -17.17
C TRP A 107 6.02 4.53 -16.85
N LEU A 108 7.07 5.35 -16.83
CA LEU A 108 8.43 4.90 -16.48
C LEU A 108 8.53 4.39 -15.04
N GLN A 109 7.83 5.04 -14.10
CA GLN A 109 7.70 4.58 -12.73
C GLN A 109 7.14 3.15 -12.69
N SER A 110 6.00 2.94 -13.34
CA SER A 110 5.34 1.64 -13.39
C SER A 110 6.25 0.62 -14.07
N TYR A 111 6.87 0.96 -15.19
CA TYR A 111 7.81 0.09 -15.89
C TYR A 111 8.96 -0.37 -14.98
N GLY A 112 9.63 0.58 -14.31
CA GLY A 112 10.76 0.29 -13.41
C GLY A 112 10.37 -0.62 -12.24
N TRP A 113 9.29 -0.29 -11.52
CA TRP A 113 8.84 -1.10 -10.39
C TRP A 113 8.33 -2.48 -10.81
N ASN A 114 7.57 -2.60 -11.90
CA ASN A 114 7.10 -3.89 -12.40
C ASN A 114 8.26 -4.77 -12.85
N ARG A 115 9.22 -4.22 -13.60
CA ARG A 115 10.39 -4.99 -14.05
C ARG A 115 11.23 -5.48 -12.88
N PHE A 116 11.45 -4.62 -11.88
CA PHE A 116 12.15 -4.98 -10.65
C PHE A 116 11.43 -6.10 -9.90
N ALA A 117 10.14 -5.94 -9.63
CA ALA A 117 9.36 -6.87 -8.85
C ALA A 117 9.22 -8.24 -9.52
N GLN A 118 9.04 -8.28 -10.84
CA GLN A 118 8.98 -9.53 -11.61
C GLN A 118 10.29 -10.30 -11.61
N ASN A 119 11.44 -9.61 -11.67
CA ASN A 119 12.74 -10.26 -11.57
C ASN A 119 12.97 -10.84 -10.17
N VAL A 120 12.63 -10.09 -9.12
CA VAL A 120 12.68 -10.57 -7.73
C VAL A 120 11.76 -11.78 -7.55
N GLN A 121 10.53 -11.72 -8.06
CA GLN A 121 9.55 -12.80 -7.98
C GLN A 121 10.07 -14.07 -8.65
N HIS A 122 10.66 -13.94 -9.85
CA HIS A 122 11.21 -15.06 -10.59
C HIS A 122 12.34 -15.74 -9.82
N ALA A 123 13.37 -14.98 -9.42
CA ALA A 123 14.52 -15.52 -8.71
C ALA A 123 14.10 -16.14 -7.37
N LEU A 124 13.26 -15.45 -6.60
CA LEU A 124 12.76 -15.95 -5.33
C LEU A 124 11.96 -17.26 -5.49
N ARG A 125 11.16 -17.39 -6.55
CA ARG A 125 10.40 -18.61 -6.82
C ARG A 125 11.30 -19.79 -7.16
N VAL A 126 12.34 -19.55 -7.96
CA VAL A 126 13.30 -20.58 -8.36
C VAL A 126 14.07 -21.06 -7.12
N ASP A 127 14.66 -20.14 -6.36
CA ASP A 127 15.42 -20.48 -5.16
C ASP A 127 14.56 -21.16 -4.09
N ALA A 128 13.32 -20.71 -3.88
CA ALA A 128 12.41 -21.36 -2.94
C ALA A 128 12.07 -22.79 -3.38
N TYR A 129 11.98 -23.04 -4.69
CA TYR A 129 11.77 -24.38 -5.23
C TYR A 129 13.02 -25.27 -5.12
N GLU A 130 14.21 -24.72 -5.34
CA GLU A 130 15.49 -25.42 -5.14
C GLU A 130 15.70 -25.76 -3.66
N ALA A 131 15.45 -24.81 -2.76
CA ALA A 131 15.50 -25.02 -1.31
C ALA A 131 14.51 -26.10 -0.86
N LEU A 132 13.33 -26.17 -1.49
CA LEU A 132 12.36 -27.23 -1.24
C LEU A 132 12.88 -28.61 -1.70
N GLN A 133 13.48 -28.69 -2.89
CA GLN A 133 14.04 -29.95 -3.41
C GLN A 133 15.21 -30.48 -2.56
N ALA A 134 15.96 -29.58 -1.92
CA ALA A 134 17.06 -29.94 -1.03
C ALA A 134 16.60 -30.44 0.36
N GLN A 135 15.29 -30.39 0.67
CA GLN A 135 14.78 -30.86 1.95
C GLN A 135 14.76 -32.38 2.06
N ASP A 136 14.94 -32.88 3.29
CA ASP A 136 14.85 -34.31 3.59
C ASP A 136 13.41 -34.81 3.71
N ARG A 137 13.26 -36.13 3.78
CA ARG A 137 11.95 -36.77 3.94
C ARG A 137 11.22 -36.34 5.22
N ALA A 138 11.95 -36.10 6.32
CA ALA A 138 11.35 -35.69 7.59
C ALA A 138 10.71 -34.30 7.52
N PHE A 139 11.20 -33.41 6.65
CA PHE A 139 10.56 -32.15 6.33
C PHE A 139 9.22 -32.37 5.61
N PHE A 140 9.18 -33.25 4.59
CA PHE A 140 7.96 -33.56 3.84
C PHE A 140 6.92 -34.32 4.68
N ASP A 141 7.35 -35.14 5.64
CA ASP A 141 6.43 -35.83 6.57
C ASP A 141 5.74 -34.86 7.54
N ARG A 142 6.35 -33.69 7.80
CA ARG A 142 5.85 -32.68 8.74
C ARG A 142 5.10 -31.53 8.07
N THR A 143 5.27 -31.33 6.76
CA THR A 143 4.73 -30.19 6.03
C THR A 143 3.72 -30.62 4.98
N ARG A 144 2.53 -30.00 4.97
CA ARG A 144 1.48 -30.36 4.01
C ARG A 144 1.81 -29.85 2.61
N THR A 145 1.56 -30.63 1.56
CA THR A 145 1.80 -30.22 0.17
C THR A 145 1.11 -28.90 -0.19
N GLY A 146 -0.12 -28.67 0.30
CA GLY A 146 -0.84 -27.41 0.06
C GLY A 146 -0.18 -26.19 0.70
N GLU A 147 0.49 -26.37 1.84
CA GLU A 147 1.24 -25.30 2.52
C GLU A 147 2.46 -24.91 1.68
N LEU A 148 3.21 -25.90 1.18
CA LEU A 148 4.35 -25.70 0.29
C LEU A 148 3.94 -24.96 -1.00
N LEU A 149 2.85 -25.39 -1.64
CA LEU A 149 2.33 -24.73 -2.83
C LEU A 149 1.89 -23.28 -2.55
N SER A 150 1.33 -23.02 -1.37
CA SER A 150 0.98 -21.65 -0.97
C SER A 150 2.22 -20.77 -0.79
N VAL A 151 3.31 -21.30 -0.20
CA VAL A 151 4.57 -20.55 -0.05
C VAL A 151 5.18 -20.25 -1.42
N LEU A 152 5.30 -21.25 -2.30
CA LEU A 152 5.90 -21.09 -3.63
C LEU A 152 5.10 -20.18 -4.58
N ASN A 153 3.79 -20.08 -4.38
CA ASN A 153 2.90 -19.31 -5.24
C ASN A 153 2.36 -18.04 -4.57
N ASN A 154 1.47 -18.18 -3.59
CA ASN A 154 0.75 -17.07 -2.99
C ASN A 154 1.68 -16.10 -2.26
N ASP A 155 2.64 -16.61 -1.49
CA ASP A 155 3.55 -15.74 -0.73
C ASP A 155 4.53 -15.02 -1.62
N VAL A 156 5.08 -15.71 -2.60
CA VAL A 156 5.95 -15.09 -3.62
C VAL A 156 5.17 -14.02 -4.41
N ASN A 157 3.90 -14.27 -4.79
CA ASN A 157 3.07 -13.26 -5.44
C ASN A 157 2.75 -12.07 -4.52
N GLN A 158 2.52 -12.31 -3.22
CA GLN A 158 2.24 -11.25 -2.26
C GLN A 158 3.44 -10.31 -2.09
N LEU A 159 4.66 -10.85 -2.14
CA LEU A 159 5.90 -10.07 -2.12
C LEU A 159 6.05 -9.24 -3.39
N GLU A 160 5.75 -9.81 -4.55
CA GLU A 160 5.75 -9.07 -5.82
C GLU A 160 4.75 -7.90 -5.81
N SER A 161 3.50 -8.16 -5.43
CA SER A 161 2.46 -7.13 -5.35
C SER A 161 2.83 -6.03 -4.35
N PHE A 162 3.54 -6.35 -3.27
CA PHE A 162 4.03 -5.33 -2.35
C PHE A 162 5.11 -4.44 -2.99
N LEU A 163 6.02 -5.02 -3.77
CA LEU A 163 7.06 -4.26 -4.48
C LEU A 163 6.49 -3.37 -5.59
N THR A 164 5.43 -3.81 -6.27
CA THR A 164 4.77 -3.00 -7.31
C THR A 164 3.80 -1.97 -6.71
N ASP A 165 2.78 -2.42 -5.98
CA ASP A 165 1.69 -1.56 -5.53
C ASP A 165 1.97 -0.91 -4.17
N GLY A 166 2.50 -1.69 -3.22
CA GLY A 166 2.76 -1.24 -1.86
C GLY A 166 3.80 -0.11 -1.81
N VAL A 167 4.95 -0.33 -2.45
CA VAL A 167 6.03 0.66 -2.52
C VAL A 167 5.60 1.88 -3.34
N SER A 168 4.98 1.69 -4.51
CA SER A 168 4.49 2.78 -5.36
C SER A 168 3.49 3.67 -4.63
N SER A 169 2.53 3.08 -3.90
CA SER A 169 1.54 3.82 -3.11
C SER A 169 2.19 4.57 -1.95
N THR A 170 3.16 3.96 -1.28
CA THR A 170 3.91 4.58 -0.18
C THR A 170 4.71 5.79 -0.67
N LEU A 171 5.45 5.64 -1.76
CA LEU A 171 6.21 6.73 -2.38
C LEU A 171 5.29 7.86 -2.82
N ARG A 172 4.16 7.54 -3.44
CA ARG A 172 3.16 8.53 -3.88
C ARG A 172 2.59 9.31 -2.70
N LEU A 173 2.25 8.64 -1.61
CA LEU A 173 1.74 9.27 -0.39
C LEU A 173 2.79 10.18 0.24
N LEU A 174 4.02 9.69 0.43
CA LEU A 174 5.10 10.47 1.04
C LEU A 174 5.46 11.68 0.19
N ALA A 175 5.63 11.50 -1.12
CA ALA A 175 5.95 12.59 -2.03
C ALA A 175 4.82 13.62 -2.13
N LEU A 176 3.55 13.19 -2.01
CA LEU A 176 2.41 14.10 -1.91
C LEU A 176 2.43 14.89 -0.60
N VAL A 177 2.57 14.22 0.54
CA VAL A 177 2.53 14.90 1.85
C VAL A 177 3.70 15.88 2.00
N VAL A 178 4.92 15.43 1.68
CA VAL A 178 6.12 16.25 1.75
C VAL A 178 6.11 17.34 0.69
N GLY A 179 5.79 16.99 -0.56
CA GLY A 179 5.82 17.94 -1.68
C GLY A 179 4.76 19.04 -1.56
N VAL A 180 3.50 18.67 -1.32
CA VAL A 180 2.43 19.65 -1.12
C VAL A 180 2.70 20.48 0.14
N GLY A 181 3.08 19.82 1.25
CA GLY A 181 3.40 20.50 2.50
C GLY A 181 4.53 21.53 2.34
N LEU A 182 5.61 21.14 1.65
CA LEU A 182 6.73 22.04 1.36
C LEU A 182 6.29 23.23 0.51
N VAL A 183 5.56 23.01 -0.59
CA VAL A 183 5.06 24.12 -1.44
C VAL A 183 4.16 25.06 -0.64
N MET A 184 3.22 24.54 0.15
CA MET A 184 2.35 25.37 0.99
C MET A 184 3.14 26.19 2.00
N VAL A 185 4.14 25.60 2.67
CA VAL A 185 5.00 26.30 3.63
C VAL A 185 5.84 27.39 2.95
N LEU A 186 6.34 27.13 1.74
CA LEU A 186 7.10 28.10 0.95
C LEU A 186 6.23 29.27 0.47
N LEU A 187 4.95 29.03 0.17
CA LEU A 187 4.01 30.10 -0.20
C LEU A 187 3.62 30.93 1.03
N ASN A 188 3.08 30.30 2.06
CA ASN A 188 2.75 30.97 3.32
C ASN A 188 2.75 29.96 4.49
N PRO A 189 3.73 30.01 5.41
CA PRO A 189 3.88 29.00 6.46
C PRO A 189 2.71 28.98 7.45
N TRP A 190 2.08 30.12 7.68
CA TRP A 190 1.00 30.26 8.65
C TRP A 190 -0.34 29.76 8.11
N LEU A 191 -0.66 30.09 6.85
CA LEU A 191 -1.81 29.51 6.18
C LEU A 191 -1.61 28.00 5.97
N ALA A 192 -0.37 27.56 5.72
CA ALA A 192 -0.03 26.14 5.63
C ALA A 192 -0.31 25.40 6.94
N LEU A 193 0.03 25.99 8.08
CA LEU A 193 -0.30 25.39 9.37
C LEU A 193 -1.82 25.22 9.55
N ALA A 194 -2.62 26.23 9.19
CA ALA A 194 -4.08 26.14 9.24
C ALA A 194 -4.64 25.02 8.34
N SER A 195 -4.13 24.87 7.13
CA SER A 195 -4.56 23.81 6.19
C SER A 195 -4.07 22.42 6.58
N LEU A 196 -2.80 22.31 6.99
CA LEU A 196 -2.13 21.03 7.23
C LEU A 196 -2.58 20.38 8.54
N VAL A 197 -3.24 21.10 9.46
CA VAL A 197 -3.90 20.50 10.65
C VAL A 197 -4.88 19.38 10.27
N ALA A 198 -5.44 19.41 9.07
CA ALA A 198 -6.31 18.35 8.58
C ALA A 198 -5.59 17.01 8.40
N VAL A 199 -4.31 17.03 8.01
CA VAL A 199 -3.53 15.81 7.75
C VAL A 199 -3.42 14.91 8.99
N PRO A 200 -2.95 15.36 10.17
CA PRO A 200 -2.89 14.52 11.36
C PRO A 200 -4.28 14.09 11.85
N VAL A 201 -5.32 14.91 11.67
CA VAL A 201 -6.70 14.54 12.01
C VAL A 201 -7.20 13.40 11.12
N LEU A 202 -6.99 13.50 9.81
CA LEU A 202 -7.35 12.45 8.83
C LEU A 202 -6.56 11.17 9.09
N VAL A 203 -5.25 11.24 9.34
CA VAL A 203 -4.42 10.08 9.69
C VAL A 203 -4.94 9.41 10.96
N SER A 204 -5.21 10.19 12.01
CA SER A 204 -5.71 9.68 13.30
C SER A 204 -7.07 9.01 13.13
N PHE A 205 -7.98 9.64 12.38
CA PHE A 205 -9.28 9.07 12.04
C PHE A 205 -9.14 7.73 11.32
N THR A 206 -8.31 7.66 10.26
CA THR A 206 -8.06 6.42 9.51
C THR A 206 -7.48 5.33 10.41
N VAL A 207 -6.51 5.63 11.28
CA VAL A 207 -5.91 4.65 12.19
C VAL A 207 -6.94 4.12 13.20
N LEU A 208 -7.72 5.01 13.82
CA LEU A 208 -8.77 4.63 14.76
C LEU A 208 -9.85 3.78 14.08
N PHE A 209 -10.23 4.15 12.86
CA PHE A 209 -11.19 3.43 12.05
C PHE A 209 -10.72 2.00 11.74
N VAL A 210 -9.49 1.85 11.23
CA VAL A 210 -8.88 0.54 10.93
C VAL A 210 -8.87 -0.33 12.19
N ARG A 211 -8.43 0.20 13.34
CA ARG A 211 -8.43 -0.52 14.62
C ARG A 211 -9.83 -0.95 15.06
N ARG A 212 -10.86 -0.16 14.77
CA ARG A 212 -12.26 -0.47 15.12
C ARG A 212 -12.87 -1.55 14.21
N VAL A 213 -12.51 -1.56 12.94
CA VAL A 213 -13.13 -2.39 11.90
C VAL A 213 -12.44 -3.74 11.72
N GLN A 214 -11.13 -3.82 11.93
CA GLN A 214 -10.36 -5.07 11.78
C GLN A 214 -10.95 -6.26 12.58
N PRO A 215 -11.39 -6.11 13.86
CA PRO A 215 -11.97 -7.22 14.61
C PRO A 215 -13.30 -7.72 14.03
N LYS A 216 -14.10 -6.83 13.41
CA LYS A 216 -15.38 -7.20 12.77
C LYS A 216 -15.13 -8.05 11.53
N TYR A 217 -14.13 -7.68 10.73
CA TYR A 217 -13.69 -8.50 9.61
C TYR A 217 -13.14 -9.86 10.03
N ALA A 218 -12.43 -9.94 11.18
CA ALA A 218 -11.97 -11.21 11.70
C ALA A 218 -13.15 -12.14 12.06
N ARG A 219 -14.18 -11.62 12.74
CA ARG A 219 -15.41 -12.39 13.05
C ARG A 219 -16.16 -12.82 11.78
N MET A 220 -16.30 -11.92 10.81
CA MET A 220 -16.90 -12.26 9.51
C MET A 220 -16.14 -13.41 8.82
N ARG A 221 -14.80 -13.37 8.82
CA ARG A 221 -13.97 -14.45 8.26
C ARG A 221 -14.11 -15.77 9.00
N GLN A 222 -14.26 -15.73 10.33
CA GLN A 222 -14.54 -16.92 11.12
C GLN A 222 -15.88 -17.55 10.71
N HIS A 223 -16.96 -16.77 10.68
CA HIS A 223 -18.29 -17.30 10.36
C HIS A 223 -18.44 -17.79 8.92
N VAL A 224 -17.77 -17.16 7.94
CA VAL A 224 -17.77 -17.72 6.57
C VAL A 224 -16.99 -19.04 6.51
N GLY A 225 -15.94 -19.19 7.31
CA GLY A 225 -15.22 -20.46 7.46
C GLY A 225 -16.10 -21.57 8.06
N ASP A 226 -16.87 -21.25 9.12
CA ASP A 226 -17.83 -22.19 9.73
C ASP A 226 -18.92 -22.61 8.73
N LEU A 227 -19.42 -21.66 7.93
CA LEU A 227 -20.40 -21.93 6.89
C LEU A 227 -19.82 -22.84 5.80
N ASN A 228 -18.61 -22.53 5.31
CA ASN A 228 -17.94 -23.34 4.29
C ASN A 228 -17.69 -24.77 4.78
N THR A 229 -17.19 -24.94 6.00
CA THR A 229 -16.98 -26.26 6.62
C THR A 229 -18.27 -27.08 6.65
N ARG A 230 -19.40 -26.45 6.99
CA ARG A 230 -20.71 -27.12 6.98
C ARG A 230 -21.16 -27.52 5.58
N LEU A 231 -20.98 -26.65 4.60
CA LEU A 231 -21.31 -26.95 3.21
C LEU A 231 -20.45 -28.08 2.67
N GLU A 232 -19.14 -28.06 2.92
CA GLU A 232 -18.20 -29.13 2.54
C GLU A 232 -18.60 -30.48 3.15
N ASN A 233 -18.88 -30.52 4.46
CA ASN A 233 -19.34 -31.74 5.14
C ASN A 233 -20.66 -32.26 4.57
N ASN A 234 -21.61 -31.36 4.25
CA ASN A 234 -22.91 -31.76 3.73
C ASN A 234 -22.84 -32.26 2.28
N VAL A 235 -21.97 -31.68 1.45
CA VAL A 235 -21.75 -32.12 0.08
C VAL A 235 -21.00 -33.45 0.06
N GLY A 236 -19.92 -33.59 0.85
CA GLY A 236 -19.17 -34.83 0.95
C GLY A 236 -19.95 -35.97 1.60
N GLY A 237 -20.88 -35.65 2.50
CA GLY A 237 -21.73 -36.60 3.23
C GLY A 237 -23.18 -36.71 2.70
N ILE A 238 -23.44 -36.32 1.45
CA ILE A 238 -24.81 -36.20 0.94
C ILE A 238 -25.60 -37.53 1.01
N ASP A 239 -24.93 -38.65 0.78
CA ASP A 239 -25.55 -39.99 0.83
C ASP A 239 -26.00 -40.36 2.24
N VAL A 240 -25.24 -39.95 3.28
CA VAL A 240 -25.61 -40.15 4.68
C VAL A 240 -26.83 -39.30 5.03
N ILE A 241 -26.85 -38.03 4.61
CA ILE A 241 -27.99 -37.14 4.84
C ILE A 241 -29.26 -37.70 4.18
N LYS A 242 -29.14 -38.25 2.97
CA LYS A 242 -30.25 -38.84 2.21
C LYS A 242 -30.77 -40.14 2.84
N THR A 243 -29.87 -41.03 3.23
CA THR A 243 -30.21 -42.31 3.86
C THR A 243 -30.90 -42.10 5.21
N GLU A 244 -30.42 -41.16 6.02
CA GLU A 244 -30.97 -40.81 7.33
C GLU A 244 -32.19 -39.86 7.27
N ARG A 245 -32.60 -39.42 6.06
CA ARG A 245 -33.68 -38.43 5.85
C ARG A 245 -33.48 -37.13 6.67
N ALA A 246 -32.23 -36.70 6.80
CA ALA A 246 -31.82 -35.58 7.64
C ALA A 246 -31.80 -34.23 6.90
N GLU A 247 -32.35 -34.12 5.69
CA GLU A 247 -32.22 -32.92 4.85
C GLU A 247 -32.76 -31.66 5.53
N ALA A 248 -33.92 -31.75 6.18
CA ALA A 248 -34.52 -30.60 6.86
C ALA A 248 -33.69 -30.16 8.08
N TYR A 249 -33.02 -31.11 8.75
CA TYR A 249 -32.14 -30.84 9.88
C TYR A 249 -30.88 -30.13 9.42
N GLU A 250 -30.20 -30.65 8.39
CA GLU A 250 -28.99 -30.03 7.87
C GLU A 250 -29.27 -28.69 7.18
N ALA A 251 -30.41 -28.54 6.51
CA ALA A 251 -30.84 -27.25 5.97
C ALA A 251 -31.08 -26.20 7.06
N ARG A 252 -31.55 -26.59 8.27
CA ARG A 252 -31.64 -25.66 9.42
C ARG A 252 -30.27 -25.21 9.88
N ARG A 253 -29.32 -26.13 10.04
CA ARG A 253 -27.95 -25.82 10.48
C ARG A 253 -27.22 -24.91 9.51
N VAL A 254 -27.39 -25.13 8.20
CA VAL A 254 -26.87 -24.23 7.16
C VAL A 254 -27.54 -22.85 7.25
N ARG A 255 -28.86 -22.77 7.46
CA ARG A 255 -29.56 -21.49 7.66
C ARG A 255 -29.05 -20.72 8.87
N GLU A 256 -28.79 -21.40 10.00
CA GLU A 256 -28.23 -20.78 11.21
C GLU A 256 -26.79 -20.27 11.00
N ALA A 257 -25.94 -21.07 10.36
CA ALA A 257 -24.58 -20.65 10.02
C ALA A 257 -24.57 -19.48 9.04
N SER A 258 -25.42 -19.53 8.02
CA SER A 258 -25.62 -18.45 7.05
C SER A 258 -26.13 -17.18 7.71
N ARG A 259 -27.04 -17.28 8.69
CA ARG A 259 -27.51 -16.14 9.48
C ARG A 259 -26.39 -15.53 10.32
N SER A 260 -25.57 -16.35 10.97
CA SER A 260 -24.42 -15.88 11.76
C SER A 260 -23.41 -15.14 10.89
N TYR A 261 -23.13 -15.67 9.69
CA TYR A 261 -22.31 -14.99 8.69
C TYR A 261 -22.95 -13.67 8.24
N TYR A 262 -24.26 -13.66 7.95
CA TYR A 262 -24.98 -12.44 7.58
C TYR A 262 -24.86 -11.36 8.65
N ASP A 263 -25.10 -11.69 9.92
CA ASP A 263 -25.07 -10.72 11.02
C ASP A 263 -23.65 -10.16 11.23
N ALA A 264 -22.62 -11.01 11.17
CA ALA A 264 -21.22 -10.58 11.27
C ALA A 264 -20.77 -9.75 10.06
N ASN A 265 -21.19 -10.12 8.85
CA ASN A 265 -20.91 -9.37 7.64
C ASN A 265 -21.61 -8.01 7.65
N TRP A 266 -22.87 -7.96 8.09
CA TRP A 266 -23.62 -6.71 8.23
C TRP A 266 -23.00 -5.78 9.27
N ASP A 267 -22.52 -6.31 10.39
CA ASP A 267 -21.78 -5.54 11.41
C ASP A 267 -20.47 -4.96 10.84
N ALA A 268 -19.74 -5.73 10.01
CA ALA A 268 -18.55 -5.24 9.32
C ALA A 268 -18.88 -4.18 8.26
N ILE A 269 -19.93 -4.39 7.47
CA ILE A 269 -20.40 -3.45 6.43
C ILE A 269 -20.84 -2.13 7.05
N THR A 270 -21.69 -2.17 8.08
CA THR A 270 -22.22 -0.96 8.74
C THR A 270 -21.10 -0.13 9.37
N ALA A 271 -20.07 -0.78 9.91
CA ALA A 271 -18.87 -0.08 10.34
C ALA A 271 -18.11 0.51 9.14
N ARG A 272 -17.91 -0.27 8.05
CA ARG A 272 -17.18 0.15 6.85
C ARG A 272 -17.81 1.38 6.18
N ILE A 273 -19.12 1.41 5.99
CA ILE A 273 -19.80 2.46 5.21
C ILE A 273 -19.69 3.85 5.85
N THR A 274 -19.30 3.95 7.12
CA THR A 274 -19.03 5.24 7.79
C THR A 274 -17.68 5.85 7.42
N PHE A 275 -16.77 5.09 6.80
CA PHE A 275 -15.40 5.52 6.51
C PHE A 275 -15.36 6.75 5.58
N PHE A 276 -15.89 6.61 4.37
CA PHE A 276 -15.85 7.67 3.36
C PHE A 276 -16.68 8.89 3.77
N PRO A 277 -17.90 8.75 4.33
CA PRO A 277 -18.61 9.90 4.89
C PRO A 277 -17.82 10.64 5.97
N GLY A 278 -17.16 9.91 6.89
CA GLY A 278 -16.32 10.53 7.92
C GLY A 278 -15.10 11.25 7.33
N LEU A 279 -14.43 10.63 6.37
CA LEU A 279 -13.31 11.23 5.64
C LEU A 279 -13.74 12.50 4.90
N SER A 280 -14.88 12.46 4.20
CA SER A 280 -15.46 13.61 3.49
C SER A 280 -15.86 14.73 4.44
N LEU A 281 -16.41 14.41 5.62
CA LEU A 281 -16.76 15.42 6.63
C LEU A 281 -15.52 16.13 7.15
N ILE A 282 -14.48 15.39 7.55
CA ILE A 282 -13.22 15.98 8.04
C ILE A 282 -12.58 16.83 6.94
N SER A 283 -12.59 16.34 5.69
CA SER A 283 -12.03 17.05 4.55
C SER A 283 -12.82 18.31 4.21
N GLY A 284 -14.16 18.25 4.27
CA GLY A 284 -15.03 19.40 4.09
C GLY A 284 -14.85 20.46 5.16
N LEU A 285 -14.68 20.06 6.43
CA LEU A 285 -14.36 20.96 7.53
C LEU A 285 -12.97 21.59 7.37
N SER A 286 -11.98 20.82 6.94
CA SER A 286 -10.64 21.33 6.61
C SER A 286 -10.66 22.35 5.47
N PHE A 287 -11.42 22.04 4.42
CA PHE A 287 -11.63 22.95 3.29
C PHE A 287 -12.31 24.23 3.75
N ALA A 288 -13.39 24.13 4.54
CA ALA A 288 -14.11 25.28 5.10
C ALA A 288 -13.23 26.12 6.04
N LEU A 289 -12.40 25.48 6.88
CA LEU A 289 -11.44 26.16 7.75
C LEU A 289 -10.41 26.94 6.93
N THR A 290 -9.79 26.30 5.95
CA THR A 290 -8.80 26.97 5.09
C THR A 290 -9.47 28.07 4.28
N PHE A 291 -10.71 27.87 3.83
CA PHE A 291 -11.49 28.87 3.11
C PHE A 291 -11.74 30.09 4.00
N ALA A 292 -12.22 29.88 5.23
CA ALA A 292 -12.52 30.97 6.16
C ALA A 292 -11.27 31.75 6.56
N VAL A 293 -10.18 31.06 6.92
CA VAL A 293 -8.91 31.70 7.30
C VAL A 293 -8.30 32.43 6.11
N GLY A 294 -8.19 31.77 4.96
CA GLY A 294 -7.59 32.33 3.76
C GLY A 294 -8.38 33.52 3.19
N SER A 295 -9.71 33.42 3.09
CA SER A 295 -10.56 34.51 2.60
C SER A 295 -10.52 35.73 3.52
N PHE A 296 -10.55 35.53 4.84
CA PHE A 296 -10.39 36.63 5.80
C PHE A 296 -9.03 37.31 5.63
N TRP A 297 -7.97 36.52 5.42
CA TRP A 297 -6.61 37.01 5.21
C TRP A 297 -6.49 37.85 3.94
N VAL A 298 -7.07 37.38 2.83
CA VAL A 298 -7.11 38.12 1.57
C VAL A 298 -7.88 39.45 1.72
N LEU A 299 -8.99 39.45 2.48
CA LEU A 299 -9.85 40.63 2.61
C LEU A 299 -9.36 41.67 3.62
N ARG A 300 -8.77 41.25 4.74
CA ARG A 300 -8.43 42.12 5.87
C ARG A 300 -6.95 42.15 6.21
N GLY A 301 -6.13 41.37 5.51
CA GLY A 301 -4.74 41.14 5.86
C GLY A 301 -4.58 40.07 6.95
N PRO A 302 -3.34 39.83 7.42
CA PRO A 302 -3.04 38.77 8.35
C PRO A 302 -3.82 38.87 9.66
N PRO A 303 -4.33 37.74 10.19
CA PRO A 303 -4.84 37.68 11.55
C PRO A 303 -3.80 38.20 12.56
N PRO A 304 -4.23 38.70 13.74
CA PRO A 304 -3.31 39.07 14.81
C PRO A 304 -2.32 37.91 15.08
N TYR A 305 -1.04 38.24 15.27
CA TYR A 305 0.07 37.29 15.49
C TYR A 305 0.56 36.51 14.28
N LEU A 306 -0.09 36.63 13.12
CA LEU A 306 0.39 36.06 11.86
C LEU A 306 1.01 37.14 10.98
N SER A 307 1.89 36.75 10.07
CA SER A 307 2.60 37.67 9.18
C SER A 307 2.56 37.18 7.74
N GLY A 308 2.67 38.10 6.78
CA GLY A 308 2.69 37.78 5.35
C GLY A 308 1.38 38.15 4.65
N VAL A 309 1.51 38.41 3.35
CA VAL A 309 0.40 38.66 2.45
C VAL A 309 -0.07 37.31 1.91
N VAL A 310 -1.37 37.17 1.69
CA VAL A 310 -1.96 36.05 0.95
C VAL A 310 -2.67 36.66 -0.24
N THR A 311 -2.23 36.33 -1.45
CA THR A 311 -2.90 36.76 -2.69
C THR A 311 -4.13 35.88 -2.96
N PRO A 312 -5.10 36.34 -3.78
CA PRO A 312 -6.20 35.50 -4.22
C PRO A 312 -5.76 34.22 -4.94
N GLY A 313 -4.70 34.29 -5.74
CA GLY A 313 -4.09 33.14 -6.41
C GLY A 313 -3.44 32.15 -5.46
N GLU A 314 -2.69 32.64 -4.46
CA GLU A 314 -2.17 31.81 -3.38
C GLU A 314 -3.33 31.13 -2.64
N PHE A 315 -4.34 31.88 -2.24
CA PHE A 315 -5.53 31.34 -1.58
C PHE A 315 -6.17 30.18 -2.38
N VAL A 316 -6.36 30.34 -3.69
CA VAL A 316 -6.90 29.27 -4.56
C VAL A 316 -5.93 28.08 -4.64
N THR A 317 -4.64 28.33 -4.70
CA THR A 317 -3.61 27.26 -4.67
C THR A 317 -3.73 26.43 -3.38
N PHE A 318 -3.89 27.09 -2.23
CA PHE A 318 -4.12 26.43 -0.94
C PHE A 318 -5.41 25.60 -0.91
N MET A 319 -6.49 26.10 -1.50
CA MET A 319 -7.75 25.34 -1.65
C MET A 319 -7.54 24.03 -2.43
N LEU A 320 -6.84 24.11 -3.57
CA LEU A 320 -6.60 22.97 -4.44
C LEU A 320 -5.68 21.94 -3.77
N TYR A 321 -4.61 22.39 -3.13
CA TYR A 321 -3.70 21.51 -2.41
C TYR A 321 -4.35 20.83 -1.20
N THR A 322 -5.21 21.53 -0.47
CA THR A 322 -5.95 20.94 0.66
C THR A 322 -6.80 19.75 0.19
N GLN A 323 -7.44 19.85 -0.98
CA GLN A 323 -8.23 18.74 -1.54
C GLN A 323 -7.39 17.56 -2.02
N GLN A 324 -6.10 17.75 -2.35
CA GLN A 324 -5.24 16.64 -2.80
C GLN A 324 -4.93 15.63 -1.69
N PHE A 325 -5.08 15.99 -0.41
CA PHE A 325 -4.78 15.09 0.71
C PHE A 325 -5.83 13.99 0.93
N ILE A 326 -7.05 14.15 0.42
CA ILE A 326 -8.19 13.27 0.75
C ILE A 326 -7.95 11.83 0.29
N TRP A 327 -7.70 11.64 -1.01
CA TRP A 327 -7.53 10.32 -1.62
C TRP A 327 -6.31 9.54 -1.11
N PRO A 328 -5.10 10.13 -1.03
CA PRO A 328 -3.92 9.44 -0.51
C PRO A 328 -4.09 8.97 0.94
N LEU A 329 -4.74 9.78 1.78
CA LEU A 329 -4.96 9.43 3.19
C LEU A 329 -6.00 8.31 3.34
N ALA A 330 -6.94 8.19 2.41
CA ALA A 330 -7.83 7.03 2.33
C ALA A 330 -7.07 5.73 2.02
N GLN A 331 -6.03 5.81 1.19
CA GLN A 331 -5.21 4.66 0.77
C GLN A 331 -4.22 4.20 1.85
N PHE A 332 -3.95 5.02 2.87
CA PHE A 332 -3.01 4.70 3.94
C PHE A 332 -3.30 3.35 4.62
N GLY A 333 -4.57 3.04 4.88
CA GLY A 333 -4.97 1.76 5.48
C GLY A 333 -4.59 0.55 4.62
N GLN A 334 -4.71 0.67 3.30
CA GLN A 334 -4.34 -0.38 2.35
C GLN A 334 -2.82 -0.56 2.29
N ILE A 335 -2.04 0.53 2.36
CA ILE A 335 -0.56 0.47 2.44
C ILE A 335 -0.12 -0.33 3.67
N VAL A 336 -0.69 -0.03 4.84
CA VAL A 336 -0.38 -0.75 6.09
C VAL A 336 -0.74 -2.24 5.98
N ASN A 337 -1.92 -2.54 5.44
CA ASN A 337 -2.35 -3.92 5.26
C ASN A 337 -1.44 -4.70 4.29
N ASN A 338 -1.09 -4.11 3.14
CA ASN A 338 -0.21 -4.74 2.15
C ASN A 338 1.19 -4.99 2.74
N TYR A 339 1.72 -4.04 3.51
CA TYR A 339 2.99 -4.22 4.23
C TYR A 339 2.93 -5.38 5.23
N GLN A 340 1.85 -5.49 6.01
CA GLN A 340 1.68 -6.58 6.98
C GLN A 340 1.59 -7.96 6.29
N GLN A 341 0.87 -8.05 5.19
CA GLN A 341 0.76 -9.28 4.40
C GLN A 341 2.11 -9.66 3.79
N ALA A 342 2.81 -8.71 3.18
CA ALA A 342 4.15 -8.92 2.65
C ALA A 342 5.14 -9.36 3.72
N LYS A 343 5.08 -8.77 4.92
CA LYS A 343 5.91 -9.18 6.05
C LYS A 343 5.67 -10.65 6.42
N ALA A 344 4.41 -11.07 6.59
CA ALA A 344 4.08 -12.47 6.91
C ALA A 344 4.51 -13.44 5.78
N SER A 345 4.25 -13.11 4.53
CA SER A 345 4.70 -13.90 3.36
C SER A 345 6.23 -13.98 3.29
N SER A 346 6.93 -12.89 3.61
CA SER A 346 8.41 -12.87 3.64
C SER A 346 8.98 -13.80 4.71
N GLU A 347 8.32 -13.90 5.87
CA GLU A 347 8.74 -14.78 6.96
C GLU A 347 8.60 -16.25 6.54
N ARG A 348 7.47 -16.61 5.92
CA ARG A 348 7.23 -17.97 5.42
C ARG A 348 8.20 -18.39 4.31
N VAL A 349 8.39 -17.54 3.29
CA VAL A 349 9.31 -17.85 2.18
C VAL A 349 10.75 -17.93 2.69
N TYR A 350 11.18 -16.99 3.52
CA TYR A 350 12.53 -17.00 4.08
C TYR A 350 12.74 -18.20 5.02
N GLY A 351 11.72 -18.60 5.77
CA GLY A 351 11.76 -19.80 6.58
C GLY A 351 12.00 -21.06 5.74
N LEU A 352 11.38 -21.18 4.55
CA LEU A 352 11.65 -22.28 3.63
C LEU A 352 13.09 -22.21 3.05
N LEU A 353 13.57 -21.01 2.71
CA LEU A 353 14.93 -20.82 2.19
C LEU A 353 16.01 -21.15 3.23
N THR A 354 15.71 -20.99 4.51
CA THR A 354 16.66 -21.19 5.62
C THR A 354 16.40 -22.45 6.43
N SER A 355 15.43 -23.28 6.03
CA SER A 355 15.19 -24.55 6.72
C SER A 355 16.36 -25.49 6.46
N ASP A 356 17.17 -25.68 7.50
CA ASP A 356 18.22 -26.69 7.51
C ASP A 356 17.57 -28.08 7.50
N GLY A 357 17.85 -28.86 6.44
CA GLY A 357 17.58 -30.29 6.45
C GLY A 357 18.27 -30.97 7.64
N THR A 358 17.65 -31.99 8.22
CA THR A 358 18.22 -32.79 9.31
C THR A 358 19.37 -33.68 8.85
N VAL A 359 19.44 -33.96 7.54
CA VAL A 359 20.51 -34.74 6.92
C VAL A 359 21.49 -33.80 6.22
N ARG A 360 22.72 -33.73 6.73
CA ARG A 360 23.83 -33.02 6.08
C ARG A 360 24.89 -34.00 5.62
N GLU A 361 25.39 -33.78 4.41
CA GLU A 361 26.56 -34.49 3.94
C GLU A 361 27.77 -34.14 4.81
N ARG A 362 28.63 -35.13 5.09
CA ARG A 362 29.83 -34.90 5.90
C ARG A 362 30.84 -34.08 5.08
N PRO A 363 31.69 -33.24 5.72
CA PRO A 363 32.70 -32.44 5.01
C PRO A 363 33.71 -33.26 4.20
N ASP A 364 33.82 -34.55 4.50
CA ASP A 364 34.68 -35.51 3.83
C ASP A 364 33.83 -36.76 3.54
N PRO A 365 33.01 -36.72 2.47
CA PRO A 365 32.17 -37.85 2.09
C PRO A 365 33.05 -38.96 1.52
N VAL A 366 32.75 -40.20 1.90
CA VAL A 366 33.42 -41.35 1.30
C VAL A 366 32.83 -41.55 -0.09
N GLU A 367 33.64 -41.36 -1.14
CA GLU A 367 33.25 -41.68 -2.51
C GLU A 367 33.06 -43.19 -2.66
N LEU A 368 31.94 -43.58 -3.27
CA LEU A 368 31.56 -44.98 -3.47
C LEU A 368 31.71 -45.31 -4.97
N ASP A 369 32.84 -45.91 -5.35
CA ASP A 369 33.15 -46.24 -6.75
C ASP A 369 32.60 -47.60 -7.21
N ASP A 370 32.48 -48.58 -6.30
CA ASP A 370 32.02 -49.93 -6.61
C ASP A 370 31.12 -50.49 -5.49
N VAL A 371 29.81 -50.25 -5.61
CA VAL A 371 28.82 -50.58 -4.58
C VAL A 371 28.32 -52.02 -4.76
N GLN A 372 28.74 -52.93 -3.88
CA GLN A 372 28.36 -54.35 -3.92
C GLN A 372 26.90 -54.65 -3.51
N GLY A 373 26.15 -53.64 -3.05
CA GLY A 373 24.73 -53.77 -2.70
C GLY A 373 24.45 -54.48 -1.37
N GLU A 374 25.46 -54.72 -0.54
CA GLU A 374 25.27 -55.27 0.80
C GLU A 374 24.64 -54.24 1.74
N SER A 375 23.55 -54.62 2.39
CA SER A 375 22.82 -53.79 3.36
C SER A 375 22.73 -54.54 4.69
N SER A 376 23.11 -53.87 5.78
CA SER A 376 22.93 -54.39 7.14
C SER A 376 22.18 -53.36 7.97
N THR A 377 21.07 -53.77 8.57
CA THR A 377 20.29 -52.94 9.49
C THR A 377 20.48 -53.51 10.89
N LYS A 378 21.00 -52.70 11.82
CA LYS A 378 20.96 -53.07 13.24
C LYS A 378 19.51 -52.91 13.73
N THR A 379 18.85 -54.03 13.97
CA THR A 379 17.51 -54.09 14.56
C THR A 379 17.50 -53.64 16.02
#